data_AF-A0A845Y5U8-F1
#
_entry.id   AF-A0A845Y5U8-F1
#
_cell.length_a   1.000
_cell.length_b   1.000
_cell.length_c   1.000
_cell.angle_alpha   90.00
_cell.angle_beta   90.00
_cell.angle_gamma   90.00
#
_symmetry.space_group_name_H-M   'P 1'
#
loop_
_entity.id
_entity.type
_entity.pdbx_description
1 polymer ?
#
loop_
_entity_poly.entity_id
_entity_poly.type
_entity_poly.pdbx_seq_one_letter_code
_entity_poly.pdbx_strand_id
1 'polypeptide(L)'
;MAIYGYGNHLLFANAASKEDGLIRYKNNVKGLNVDPDTGNVDGGICSGITTTWLIKFLNNVDAGHEVKAFLKDYDATRYQGAYFKELHGKAPDHLAQLDNVLKSNLNEVARKKVRQVAQLQFPSSSEWAAYVSAWGHAIGIGQLNTSYFMMDPNYGLFVYKNKQKFLDDLQAFVEARAARKQRDKSDAVEYIFFDRTL
;
A
#
# COMPACT_ATOMS: atom_id res chain seq x y z
N MET A 1 -34.40 4.22 -14.72
CA MET A 1 -33.21 4.14 -15.58
C MET A 1 -32.30 5.31 -15.22
N ALA A 2 -31.21 5.04 -14.50
CA ALA A 2 -30.09 5.96 -14.24
C ALA A 2 -28.88 5.11 -13.89
N ILE A 3 -27.78 5.26 -14.65
CA ILE A 3 -26.53 4.52 -14.51
C ILE A 3 -25.39 5.52 -14.27
N TYR A 4 -24.40 5.05 -13.51
CA TYR A 4 -23.03 5.53 -13.31
C TYR A 4 -22.79 6.61 -12.25
N GLY A 5 -22.42 6.14 -11.04
CA GLY A 5 -21.85 6.94 -9.97
C GLY A 5 -21.53 6.13 -8.71
N TYR A 6 -20.38 5.44 -8.72
CA TYR A 6 -19.65 4.90 -7.56
C TYR A 6 -20.39 4.07 -6.49
N GLY A 7 -20.24 2.75 -6.56
CA GLY A 7 -20.35 1.82 -5.42
C GLY A 7 -19.11 1.85 -4.52
N ASN A 8 -18.81 2.99 -3.88
CA ASN A 8 -17.69 3.15 -2.92
C ASN A 8 -17.85 2.32 -1.62
N HIS A 9 -18.86 1.46 -1.52
CA HIS A 9 -19.15 0.64 -0.34
C HIS A 9 -18.50 -0.75 -0.38
N LEU A 10 -17.77 -1.10 -1.45
CA LEU A 10 -17.35 -2.48 -1.73
C LEU A 10 -15.84 -2.73 -1.71
N LEU A 11 -15.00 -1.69 -1.73
CA LEU A 11 -13.57 -1.88 -1.54
C LEU A 11 -13.32 -2.05 -0.04
N PHE A 12 -12.97 -3.26 0.37
CA PHE A 12 -12.63 -3.65 1.75
C PHE A 12 -13.80 -3.85 2.72
N ALA A 13 -14.98 -4.20 2.20
CA ALA A 13 -16.18 -4.49 3.02
C ALA A 13 -15.97 -5.63 4.06
N ASN A 14 -14.93 -6.44 3.88
CA ASN A 14 -14.60 -7.59 4.72
C ASN A 14 -13.55 -7.30 5.80
N ALA A 15 -12.94 -6.12 5.80
CA ALA A 15 -11.97 -5.72 6.81
C ALA A 15 -12.65 -5.53 8.17
N ALA A 16 -11.95 -5.89 9.26
CA ALA A 16 -12.49 -5.85 10.62
C ALA A 16 -12.62 -4.42 11.21
N SER A 17 -12.73 -3.38 10.37
CA SER A 17 -12.93 -2.00 10.80
C SER A 17 -14.37 -1.78 11.28
N LYS A 18 -14.72 -2.42 12.40
CA LYS A 18 -15.93 -2.14 13.19
C LYS A 18 -15.52 -1.44 14.49
N GLU A 19 -14.79 -0.34 14.39
CA GLU A 19 -14.79 0.69 15.43
C GLU A 19 -14.77 2.04 14.73
N ASP A 20 -15.85 2.79 14.92
CA ASP A 20 -16.05 4.21 14.65
C ASP A 20 -15.89 4.70 13.22
N GLY A 21 -17.05 4.81 12.55
CA GLY A 21 -17.34 5.79 11.51
C GLY A 21 -16.22 6.05 10.49
N LEU A 22 -16.30 5.38 9.33
CA LEU A 22 -15.56 5.68 8.11
C LEU A 22 -15.43 7.20 7.87
N ILE A 23 -14.41 7.85 8.45
CA ILE A 23 -13.96 9.14 7.95
C ILE A 23 -13.12 8.81 6.73
N ARG A 24 -13.82 8.78 5.59
CA ARG A 24 -13.20 8.77 4.27
C ARG A 24 -12.49 10.11 4.08
N TYR A 25 -11.24 10.20 4.51
CA TYR A 25 -10.38 11.26 4.03
C TYR A 25 -10.05 10.94 2.57
N LYS A 26 -10.87 11.42 1.64
CA LYS A 26 -10.34 11.72 0.31
C LYS A 26 -9.08 12.55 0.54
N ASN A 27 -7.99 12.22 -0.14
CA ASN A 27 -6.73 12.97 -0.10
C ASN A 27 -6.85 14.44 -0.60
N ASN A 28 -8.06 14.99 -0.69
CA ASN A 28 -8.35 16.39 -0.93
C ASN A 28 -8.43 17.11 0.42
N VAL A 29 -7.38 17.06 1.24
CA VAL A 29 -7.30 17.92 2.42
C VAL A 29 -7.11 19.35 1.90
N LYS A 30 -8.14 20.20 2.05
CA LYS A 30 -8.16 21.65 1.78
C LYS A 30 -8.29 22.14 0.33
N GLY A 31 -8.92 21.39 -0.59
CA GLY A 31 -9.22 21.95 -1.93
C GLY A 31 -7.98 22.36 -2.75
N LEU A 32 -6.79 21.92 -2.34
CA LEU A 32 -5.60 21.95 -3.17
C LEU A 32 -5.79 20.85 -4.21
N ASN A 33 -6.19 21.26 -5.42
CA ASN A 33 -5.92 20.47 -6.60
C ASN A 33 -4.42 20.17 -6.56
N VAL A 34 -4.08 18.89 -6.36
CA VAL A 34 -2.73 18.43 -6.62
C VAL A 34 -2.45 18.78 -8.07
N ASP A 35 -1.43 19.60 -8.24
CA ASP A 35 -1.10 20.34 -9.45
C ASP A 35 -1.31 19.53 -10.75
N PRO A 36 -1.99 20.09 -11.77
CA PRO A 36 -1.95 19.53 -13.13
C PRO A 36 -0.51 19.38 -13.67
N ASP A 37 0.48 20.04 -13.08
CA ASP A 37 1.92 19.87 -13.38
C ASP A 37 2.60 18.67 -12.67
N THR A 38 1.86 17.63 -12.27
CA THR A 38 2.47 16.31 -11.99
C THR A 38 2.86 15.53 -13.26
N GLY A 39 3.13 16.25 -14.36
CA GLY A 39 3.87 15.72 -15.50
C GLY A 39 5.35 15.58 -15.11
N ASN A 40 5.86 14.35 -15.14
CA ASN A 40 7.26 13.94 -14.95
C ASN A 40 7.74 13.62 -13.53
N VAL A 41 6.94 12.89 -12.74
CA VAL A 41 7.48 12.12 -11.60
C VAL A 41 6.99 10.68 -11.72
N ASP A 42 7.87 9.74 -12.04
CA ASP A 42 7.54 8.31 -12.02
C ASP A 42 7.25 7.86 -10.58
N GLY A 43 5.98 7.99 -10.17
CA GLY A 43 5.48 7.70 -8.82
C GLY A 43 4.84 8.92 -8.16
N GLY A 44 3.51 8.91 -8.01
CA GLY A 44 2.81 9.90 -7.17
C GLY A 44 3.09 9.65 -5.68
N ILE A 45 2.69 10.59 -4.80
CA ILE A 45 2.91 10.55 -3.34
C ILE A 45 2.60 9.20 -2.66
N CYS A 46 1.69 8.41 -3.24
CA CYS A 46 1.38 7.06 -2.80
C CYS A 46 2.62 6.14 -2.74
N SER A 47 3.61 6.30 -3.63
CA SER A 47 4.85 5.50 -3.61
C SER A 47 5.66 5.75 -2.34
N GLY A 48 5.84 7.02 -1.99
CA GLY A 48 6.58 7.43 -0.80
C GLY A 48 5.85 7.06 0.49
N ILE A 49 4.54 7.33 0.57
CA ILE A 49 3.71 6.91 1.73
C ILE A 49 3.79 5.40 1.94
N THR A 50 3.68 4.63 0.86
CA THR A 50 3.78 3.17 0.92
C THR A 50 5.12 2.71 1.47
N THR A 51 6.21 3.34 1.04
CA THR A 51 7.56 3.01 1.51
C THR A 51 7.74 3.36 2.99
N THR A 52 7.29 4.54 3.41
CA THR A 52 7.31 4.94 4.82
C THR A 52 6.56 3.93 5.70
N TRP A 53 5.36 3.51 5.28
CA TRP A 53 4.60 2.50 6.01
C TRP A 53 5.34 1.16 6.06
N LEU A 54 5.96 0.73 4.95
CA LEU A 54 6.76 -0.50 4.87
C LEU A 54 7.89 -0.50 5.91
N ILE A 55 8.59 0.63 6.04
CA ILE A 55 9.64 0.85 7.05
C ILE A 55 9.04 0.72 8.45
N LYS A 56 7.94 1.42 8.74
CA LYS A 56 7.28 1.37 10.06
C LYS A 56 6.79 -0.03 10.42
N PHE A 57 6.17 -0.71 9.47
CA PHE A 57 5.64 -2.06 9.61
C PHE A 57 6.74 -3.04 10.00
N LEU A 58 7.82 -3.10 9.22
CA LEU A 58 8.93 -4.02 9.50
C LEU A 58 9.77 -3.60 10.71
N ASN A 59 9.74 -2.33 11.13
CA ASN A 59 10.40 -1.90 12.37
C ASN A 59 9.52 -2.09 13.62
N ASN A 60 8.38 -2.78 13.52
CA ASN A 60 7.42 -2.98 14.62
C ASN A 60 7.05 -1.66 15.32
N VAL A 61 6.92 -0.59 14.54
CA VAL A 61 6.35 0.68 15.02
C VAL A 61 4.84 0.52 15.04
N ASP A 62 4.17 0.87 16.14
CA ASP A 62 2.71 0.68 16.32
C ASP A 62 1.88 1.19 15.14
N ALA A 63 2.26 2.35 14.57
CA ALA A 63 1.60 2.93 13.41
C ALA A 63 1.66 2.06 12.14
N GLY A 64 2.52 1.04 12.08
CA GLY A 64 2.57 0.06 11.00
C GLY A 64 1.42 -0.96 11.07
N HIS A 65 0.99 -1.35 12.27
CA HIS A 65 0.09 -2.50 12.47
C HIS A 65 -1.15 -2.21 13.34
N GLU A 66 -1.21 -1.11 14.10
CA GLU A 66 -2.38 -0.72 14.87
C GLU A 66 -3.15 0.43 14.21
N VAL A 67 -4.46 0.24 13.99
CA VAL A 67 -5.30 1.22 13.30
C VAL A 67 -5.34 2.57 14.02
N LYS A 68 -5.50 2.58 15.36
CA LYS A 68 -5.55 3.82 16.15
C LYS A 68 -4.22 4.57 16.11
N ALA A 69 -3.10 3.86 16.23
CA ALA A 69 -1.76 4.46 16.12
C ALA A 69 -1.50 4.97 14.69
N PHE A 70 -1.86 4.20 13.66
CA PHE A 70 -1.75 4.60 12.26
C PHE A 70 -2.50 5.90 11.98
N LEU A 71 -3.76 6.02 12.43
CA LEU A 71 -4.56 7.23 12.22
C LEU A 71 -3.94 8.47 12.87
N LYS A 72 -3.39 8.32 14.08
CA LYS A 72 -2.69 9.40 14.79
C LYS A 72 -1.39 9.81 14.08
N ASP A 73 -0.69 8.85 13.50
CA ASP A 73 0.62 9.03 12.87
C ASP A 73 0.55 9.24 11.35
N TYR A 74 -0.65 9.28 10.78
CA TYR A 74 -0.81 9.27 9.33
C TYR A 74 -0.23 10.54 8.68
N ASP A 75 -0.40 11.71 9.30
CA ASP A 75 0.19 12.95 8.78
C ASP A 75 1.72 12.93 8.81
N ALA A 76 2.33 12.35 9.85
CA ALA A 76 3.78 12.14 9.89
C ALA A 76 4.22 11.15 8.81
N THR A 77 3.45 10.09 8.57
CA THR A 77 3.67 9.14 7.48
C THR A 77 3.62 9.82 6.11
N ARG A 78 2.66 10.73 5.89
CA ARG A 78 2.54 11.51 4.67
C ARG A 78 3.71 12.48 4.48
N TYR A 79 4.10 13.16 5.54
CA TYR A 79 5.25 14.08 5.52
C TYR A 79 6.54 13.34 5.15
N GLN A 80 6.83 12.21 5.81
CA GLN A 80 7.96 11.35 5.46
C GLN A 80 7.84 10.78 4.05
N GLY A 81 6.63 10.39 3.64
CA GLY A 81 6.36 9.91 2.28
C GLY A 81 6.63 10.95 1.20
N ALA A 82 6.48 12.24 1.49
CA ALA A 82 6.81 13.31 0.55
C ALA A 82 8.32 13.32 0.23
N TYR A 83 9.19 13.11 1.22
CA TYR A 83 10.63 13.01 0.97
C TYR A 83 10.97 11.82 0.06
N PHE A 84 10.39 10.65 0.31
CA PHE A 84 10.63 9.49 -0.55
C PHE A 84 10.11 9.68 -1.97
N LYS A 85 8.97 10.35 -2.15
CA LYS A 85 8.44 10.68 -3.48
C LYS A 85 9.47 11.47 -4.31
N GLU A 86 10.17 12.43 -3.69
CA GLU A 86 11.18 13.25 -4.37
C GLU A 86 12.45 12.45 -4.77
N LEU A 87 12.64 11.24 -4.23
CA LEU A 87 13.72 10.34 -4.65
C LEU A 87 13.38 9.56 -5.93
N HIS A 88 12.13 9.64 -6.38
CA HIS A 88 11.57 8.91 -7.53
C HIS A 88 11.59 7.38 -7.37
N GLY A 89 10.73 6.69 -8.13
CA GLY A 89 10.72 5.23 -8.18
C GLY A 89 9.84 4.55 -7.12
N LYS A 90 10.29 3.39 -6.65
CA LYS A 90 9.57 2.46 -5.77
C LYS A 90 10.37 2.20 -4.49
N ALA A 91 9.82 1.37 -3.60
CA ALA A 91 10.47 1.03 -2.35
C ALA A 91 11.96 0.62 -2.48
N PRO A 92 12.40 -0.21 -3.44
CA PRO A 92 13.82 -0.52 -3.60
C PRO A 92 14.70 0.72 -3.84
N ASP A 93 14.24 1.62 -4.72
CA ASP A 93 14.98 2.84 -5.05
C ASP A 93 15.07 3.75 -3.83
N HIS A 94 13.94 3.95 -3.15
CA HIS A 94 13.85 4.74 -1.92
C HIS A 94 14.73 4.18 -0.79
N LEU A 95 14.72 2.85 -0.59
CA LEU A 95 15.50 2.18 0.46
C LEU A 95 16.99 2.22 0.16
N ALA A 96 17.40 2.04 -1.10
CA ALA A 96 18.79 2.18 -1.50
C ALA A 96 19.33 3.60 -1.21
N GLN A 97 18.51 4.63 -1.46
CA GLN A 97 18.87 6.02 -1.11
C GLN A 97 18.91 6.24 0.40
N LEU A 98 17.96 5.69 1.16
CA LEU A 98 17.96 5.76 2.61
C LEU A 98 19.21 5.08 3.20
N ASP A 99 19.59 3.92 2.69
CA ASP A 99 20.72 3.12 3.18
C ASP A 99 22.07 3.84 3.05
N ASN A 100 22.18 4.84 2.16
CA ASN A 100 23.37 5.69 2.05
C ASN A 100 23.60 6.58 3.28
N VAL A 101 22.54 6.87 4.05
CA VAL A 101 22.57 7.75 5.23
C VAL A 101 22.15 7.05 6.52
N LEU A 102 21.24 6.07 6.42
CA LEU A 102 20.69 5.32 7.53
C LEU A 102 20.38 3.89 7.06
N LYS A 103 21.10 2.89 7.59
CA LYS A 103 20.84 1.48 7.30
C LYS A 103 19.41 1.09 7.72
N SER A 104 18.55 0.88 6.74
CA SER A 104 17.16 0.44 6.88
C SER A 104 17.07 -0.98 7.43
N ASN A 105 18.00 -1.86 7.04
CA ASN A 105 17.98 -3.31 7.30
C ASN A 105 16.70 -3.99 6.79
N LEU A 106 16.15 -3.48 5.67
CA LEU A 106 15.03 -4.08 4.96
C LEU A 106 15.57 -4.79 3.71
N ASN A 107 15.40 -6.10 3.63
CA ASN A 107 15.95 -6.90 2.54
C ASN A 107 14.86 -7.26 1.53
N GLU A 108 15.08 -7.02 0.23
CA GLU A 108 14.19 -7.53 -0.82
C GLU A 108 14.37 -9.05 -0.92
N VAL A 109 13.35 -9.81 -0.51
CA VAL A 109 13.40 -11.28 -0.48
C VAL A 109 12.71 -11.94 -1.67
N ALA A 110 11.80 -11.22 -2.33
CA ALA A 110 11.19 -11.68 -3.56
C ALA A 110 10.58 -10.54 -4.37
N ARG A 111 10.55 -10.72 -5.69
CA ARG A 111 9.81 -9.86 -6.61
C ARG A 111 8.97 -10.69 -7.55
N LYS A 112 7.69 -10.33 -7.70
CA LYS A 112 6.73 -11.04 -8.56
C LYS A 112 5.91 -10.06 -9.38
N LYS A 113 5.60 -10.45 -10.62
CA LYS A 113 4.70 -9.72 -11.51
C LYS A 113 3.55 -10.64 -11.90
N VAL A 114 2.39 -10.45 -11.28
CA VAL A 114 1.19 -11.26 -11.53
C VAL A 114 -0.05 -10.38 -11.47
N ARG A 115 -1.12 -10.76 -12.17
CA ARG A 115 -2.45 -10.14 -12.03
C ARG A 115 -3.35 -10.92 -11.07
N GLN A 116 -3.23 -12.24 -11.10
CA GLN A 116 -3.99 -13.14 -10.25
C GLN A 116 -3.26 -13.33 -8.92
N VAL A 117 -3.84 -12.78 -7.86
CA VAL A 117 -3.33 -12.84 -6.48
C VAL A 117 -3.17 -14.28 -5.99
N ALA A 118 -3.99 -15.20 -6.49
CA ALA A 118 -3.86 -16.64 -6.21
C ALA A 118 -2.51 -17.24 -6.68
N GLN A 119 -1.81 -16.59 -7.62
CA GLN A 119 -0.48 -17.02 -8.08
C GLN A 119 0.66 -16.45 -7.21
N LEU A 120 0.35 -15.58 -6.23
CA LEU A 120 1.36 -15.07 -5.33
C LEU A 120 1.82 -16.16 -4.37
N GLN A 121 3.15 -16.31 -4.32
CA GLN A 121 3.82 -17.05 -3.27
C GLN A 121 4.33 -16.03 -2.27
N PHE A 122 3.71 -15.98 -1.09
CA PHE A 122 4.17 -15.12 0.01
C PHE A 122 5.39 -15.73 0.69
N PRO A 123 6.27 -14.89 1.28
CA PRO A 123 7.33 -15.37 2.15
C PRO A 123 6.80 -16.31 3.25
N SER A 124 7.60 -17.30 3.62
CA SER A 124 7.25 -18.26 4.69
C SER A 124 7.44 -17.67 6.10
N SER A 125 8.10 -16.52 6.22
CA SER A 125 8.29 -15.83 7.50
C SER A 125 6.95 -15.39 8.09
N SER A 126 6.89 -15.28 9.42
CA SER A 126 5.72 -14.74 10.13
C SER A 126 5.65 -13.22 10.06
N GLU A 127 6.70 -12.56 9.58
CA GLU A 127 6.79 -11.12 9.42
C GLU A 127 7.38 -10.78 8.05
N TRP A 128 6.60 -10.10 7.22
CA TRP A 128 7.02 -9.58 5.93
C TRP A 128 6.09 -8.44 5.51
N ALA A 129 6.57 -7.58 4.61
CA ALA A 129 5.75 -6.57 3.97
C ALA A 129 6.09 -6.50 2.49
N ALA A 130 5.16 -6.02 1.68
CA ALA A 130 5.38 -5.86 0.25
C ALA A 130 4.88 -4.51 -0.25
N TYR A 131 5.66 -3.94 -1.15
CA TYR A 131 5.25 -2.82 -1.97
C TYR A 131 4.50 -3.36 -3.18
N VAL A 132 3.26 -2.90 -3.38
CA VAL A 132 2.43 -3.32 -4.51
C VAL A 132 2.27 -2.16 -5.49
N SER A 133 2.81 -2.28 -6.69
CA SER A 133 2.71 -1.28 -7.76
C SER A 133 1.64 -1.67 -8.77
N ALA A 134 0.51 -0.97 -8.72
CA ALA A 134 -0.66 -1.22 -9.58
C ALA A 134 -0.99 0.02 -10.43
N TRP A 135 -0.36 0.10 -11.60
CA TRP A 135 -0.64 1.08 -12.67
C TRP A 135 -0.78 2.54 -12.17
N GLY A 136 0.31 3.09 -11.66
CA GLY A 136 0.36 4.46 -11.12
C GLY A 136 -0.39 4.61 -9.79
N HIS A 137 -0.46 3.54 -9.00
CA HIS A 137 -0.84 3.59 -7.59
C HIS A 137 0.03 2.60 -6.82
N ALA A 138 0.30 2.91 -5.56
CA ALA A 138 1.08 2.06 -4.68
C ALA A 138 0.32 1.84 -3.38
N ILE A 139 0.30 0.59 -2.93
CA ILE A 139 -0.22 0.19 -1.62
C ILE A 139 0.79 -0.70 -0.92
N GLY A 140 0.73 -0.74 0.40
CA GLY A 140 1.46 -1.69 1.22
C GLY A 140 0.59 -2.91 1.51
N ILE A 141 1.19 -4.09 1.52
CA ILE A 141 0.60 -5.27 2.15
C ILE A 141 1.61 -5.88 3.12
N GLY A 142 1.17 -6.67 4.08
CA GLY A 142 2.09 -7.35 4.99
C GLY A 142 1.45 -8.41 5.84
N GLN A 143 2.29 -9.16 6.53
CA GLN A 143 1.90 -10.12 7.54
C GLN A 143 2.73 -9.84 8.80
N LEU A 144 2.06 -9.88 9.95
CA LEU A 144 2.71 -9.91 11.26
C LEU A 144 2.03 -10.99 12.10
N ASN A 145 2.80 -12.00 12.48
CA ASN A 145 2.33 -13.23 13.10
C ASN A 145 1.23 -13.89 12.24
N THR A 146 0.00 -13.95 12.75
CA THR A 146 -1.16 -14.54 12.07
C THR A 146 -2.10 -13.49 11.46
N SER A 147 -1.72 -12.21 11.48
CA SER A 147 -2.53 -11.10 10.95
C SER A 147 -1.97 -10.62 9.62
N TYR A 148 -2.85 -10.23 8.72
CA TYR A 148 -2.52 -9.68 7.41
C TYR A 148 -2.98 -8.24 7.31
N PHE A 149 -2.25 -7.43 6.57
CA PHE A 149 -2.41 -5.99 6.52
C PHE A 149 -2.44 -5.51 5.09
N MET A 150 -3.26 -4.51 4.83
CA MET A 150 -3.24 -3.75 3.60
C MET A 150 -3.34 -2.27 3.94
N MET A 151 -2.39 -1.48 3.47
CA MET A 151 -2.35 -0.04 3.66
C MET A 151 -2.46 0.63 2.31
N ASP A 152 -3.54 1.37 2.10
CA ASP A 152 -3.71 2.21 0.93
C ASP A 152 -3.59 3.69 1.34
N PRO A 153 -2.67 4.47 0.73
CA PRO A 153 -2.52 5.89 1.01
C PRO A 153 -3.78 6.76 0.83
N ASN A 154 -4.82 6.26 0.17
CA ASN A 154 -6.09 6.97 0.00
C ASN A 154 -7.22 6.47 0.90
N TYR A 155 -7.06 5.30 1.53
CA TYR A 155 -8.14 4.65 2.27
C TYR A 155 -7.76 4.21 3.69
N GLY A 156 -6.47 4.18 4.03
CA GLY A 156 -5.96 3.88 5.37
C GLY A 156 -5.45 2.45 5.52
N LEU A 157 -5.43 1.97 6.77
CA LEU A 157 -4.92 0.66 7.17
C LEU A 157 -6.07 -0.33 7.44
N PHE A 158 -6.00 -1.49 6.80
CA PHE A 158 -6.95 -2.60 6.93
C PHE A 158 -6.25 -3.81 7.54
N VAL A 159 -6.90 -4.44 8.52
CA VAL A 159 -6.36 -5.58 9.27
C VAL A 159 -7.27 -6.80 9.09
N TYR A 160 -6.66 -7.94 8.81
CA TYR A 160 -7.32 -9.20 8.51
C TYR A 160 -6.78 -10.32 9.40
N LYS A 161 -7.67 -11.08 10.04
CA LYS A 161 -7.33 -12.32 10.76
C LYS A 161 -7.49 -13.58 9.90
N ASN A 162 -8.09 -13.44 8.72
CA ASN A 162 -8.35 -14.53 7.79
C ASN A 162 -7.60 -14.24 6.48
N LYS A 163 -6.69 -15.15 6.11
CA LYS A 163 -5.86 -15.02 4.90
C LYS A 163 -6.69 -14.97 3.63
N GLN A 164 -7.74 -15.78 3.52
CA GLN A 164 -8.58 -15.83 2.32
C GLN A 164 -9.27 -14.48 2.08
N LYS A 165 -9.84 -13.87 3.13
CA LYS A 165 -10.46 -12.53 3.02
C LYS A 165 -9.47 -11.46 2.59
N PHE A 166 -8.23 -11.51 3.10
CA PHE A 166 -7.16 -10.62 2.67
C PHE A 166 -6.84 -10.80 1.18
N LEU A 167 -6.73 -12.04 0.70
CA LEU A 167 -6.48 -12.35 -0.71
C LEU A 167 -7.62 -11.89 -1.61
N ASP A 168 -8.87 -12.11 -1.20
CA ASP A 168 -10.07 -11.71 -1.94
C ASP A 168 -10.13 -10.19 -2.11
N ASP A 169 -9.89 -9.44 -1.04
CA ASP A 169 -9.88 -7.97 -1.06
C ASP A 169 -8.70 -7.42 -1.88
N LEU A 170 -7.52 -8.05 -1.79
CA LEU A 170 -6.37 -7.69 -2.63
C LEU A 170 -6.65 -7.94 -4.12
N GLN A 171 -7.30 -9.06 -4.47
CA GLN A 171 -7.72 -9.34 -5.84
C GLN A 171 -8.75 -8.33 -6.32
N ALA A 172 -9.73 -7.99 -5.48
CA ALA A 172 -10.75 -6.97 -5.80
C ALA A 172 -10.11 -5.60 -6.05
N PHE A 173 -9.11 -5.21 -5.26
CA PHE A 173 -8.31 -4.00 -5.49
C PHE A 173 -7.63 -4.03 -6.86
N VAL A 174 -6.93 -5.13 -7.20
CA VAL A 174 -6.23 -5.27 -8.49
C VAL A 174 -7.21 -5.14 -9.66
N GLU A 175 -8.33 -5.86 -9.63
CA GLU A 175 -9.30 -5.83 -10.73
C GLU A 175 -10.00 -4.47 -10.85
N ALA A 176 -10.34 -3.83 -9.73
CA ALA A 176 -10.88 -2.48 -9.73
C ALA A 176 -9.89 -1.46 -10.33
N ARG A 177 -8.59 -1.61 -10.02
CA ARG A 177 -7.54 -0.75 -10.58
C ARG A 177 -7.36 -1.00 -12.08
N ALA A 178 -7.41 -2.26 -12.51
CA ALA A 178 -7.27 -2.66 -13.91
C ALA A 178 -8.38 -2.05 -14.76
N ALA A 179 -9.63 -2.19 -14.31
CA ALA A 179 -10.79 -1.61 -14.97
C ALA A 179 -10.67 -0.08 -15.09
N ARG A 180 -10.29 0.60 -13.99
CA ARG A 180 -10.12 2.06 -13.98
C ARG A 180 -9.02 2.56 -14.93
N LYS A 181 -7.96 1.77 -15.13
CA LYS A 181 -6.83 2.12 -15.99
C LYS A 181 -6.89 1.47 -17.37
N GLN A 182 -8.02 0.82 -17.71
CA GLN A 182 -8.25 0.15 -18.99
C GLN A 182 -7.12 -0.84 -19.33
N ARG A 183 -6.83 -1.73 -18.37
CA ARG A 183 -5.71 -2.68 -18.45
C ARG A 183 -6.15 -4.06 -18.87
N ASP A 184 -5.39 -4.64 -19.79
CA ASP A 184 -5.67 -5.93 -20.39
C ASP A 184 -5.30 -7.08 -19.44
N LYS A 185 -5.87 -8.26 -19.65
CA LYS A 185 -5.67 -9.42 -18.76
C LYS A 185 -4.20 -9.85 -18.63
N SER A 186 -3.36 -9.48 -19.60
CA SER A 186 -1.91 -9.69 -19.61
C SER A 186 -1.13 -8.66 -18.78
N ASP A 187 -1.72 -7.51 -18.46
CA ASP A 187 -1.06 -6.51 -17.62
C ASP A 187 -0.94 -7.03 -16.19
N ALA A 188 0.29 -7.02 -15.67
CA ALA A 188 0.60 -7.52 -14.33
C ALA A 188 0.75 -6.39 -13.31
N VAL A 189 0.48 -6.72 -12.05
CA VAL A 189 0.82 -5.92 -10.88
C VAL A 189 2.17 -6.41 -10.34
N GLU A 190 3.03 -5.48 -9.94
CA GLU A 190 4.32 -5.82 -9.34
C GLU A 190 4.21 -5.85 -7.82
N TYR A 191 4.74 -6.90 -7.21
CA TYR A 191 4.82 -7.12 -5.77
C TYR A 191 6.29 -7.28 -5.41
N ILE A 192 6.78 -6.44 -4.52
CA ILE A 192 8.17 -6.44 -4.06
C ILE A 192 8.15 -6.70 -2.58
N PHE A 193 8.57 -7.90 -2.17
CA PHE A 193 8.50 -8.39 -0.81
C PHE A 193 9.80 -8.08 -0.06
N PHE A 194 9.63 -7.66 1.18
CA PHE A 194 10.68 -7.32 2.10
C PHE A 194 10.49 -8.02 3.43
N ASP A 195 11.59 -8.37 4.07
CA ASP A 195 11.63 -8.76 5.47
C ASP A 195 12.90 -8.21 6.15
N ARG A 196 13.17 -8.70 7.37
CA ARG A 196 14.34 -8.34 8.18
C ARG A 196 15.32 -9.49 8.40
N THR A 197 15.13 -10.59 7.68
CA THR A 197 16.02 -11.74 7.77
C THR A 197 17.30 -11.42 7.00
N LEU A 198 18.46 -11.71 7.60
CA LEU A 198 19.78 -11.55 7.00
C LEU A 198 20.18 -12.80 6.22
#